data_AF-A0A2W5DLG9-F1
#
_entry.id   AF-A0A2W5DLG9-F1
#
_cell.length_a   1.000
_cell.length_b   1.000
_cell.length_c   1.000
_cell.angle_alpha   90.00
_cell.angle_beta   90.00
_cell.angle_gamma   90.00
#
_symmetry.space_group_name_H-M   'P 1'
#
loop_
_entity.id
_entity.type
_entity.pdbx_description
1 polymer ?
#
loop_
_entity_poly.entity_id
_entity_poly.type
_entity_poly.pdbx_seq_one_letter_code
_entity_poly.pdbx_strand_id
1 'polypeptide(L)'
;MLITSTTARLLALALALTAATAAQAGSALRVVRDPVTGELRGPTAAEAAAFAKAEAQLRASSRAKAPAKSGPTEIRYADGTVETKLTEDDMMFSVVSEDAEGKLNFDCLPAEQARKFVQAKAPASNTKAKASHAH
;
A
#
# COMPACT_ATOMS: atom_id res chain seq x y z
N MET A 1 0.44 -46.04 -3.55
CA MET A 1 1.09 -44.72 -3.60
C MET A 1 0.64 -43.96 -4.86
N LEU A 2 -0.57 -43.38 -4.88
CA LEU A 2 -1.07 -42.57 -6.02
C LEU A 2 -1.84 -41.30 -5.57
N ILE A 3 -2.00 -41.09 -4.27
CA ILE A 3 -2.87 -40.04 -3.70
C ILE A 3 -2.12 -38.69 -3.55
N THR A 4 -0.78 -38.68 -3.62
CA THR A 4 0.05 -37.49 -3.43
C THR A 4 0.23 -36.62 -4.68
N SER A 5 -0.10 -37.13 -5.89
CA SER A 5 0.13 -36.40 -7.15
C SER A 5 -1.03 -35.45 -7.52
N THR A 6 -2.26 -35.80 -7.16
CA THR A 6 -3.47 -35.03 -7.47
C THR A 6 -3.61 -33.77 -6.61
N THR A 7 -3.20 -33.82 -5.34
CA THR A 7 -3.25 -32.67 -4.43
C THR A 7 -2.28 -31.56 -4.83
N ALA A 8 -1.09 -31.92 -5.30
CA ALA A 8 -0.09 -30.94 -5.77
C ALA A 8 -0.55 -30.18 -7.03
N ARG A 9 -1.25 -30.85 -7.95
CA ARG A 9 -1.80 -30.22 -9.17
C ARG A 9 -2.98 -29.30 -8.88
N LEU A 10 -3.85 -29.68 -7.93
CA LEU A 10 -4.96 -28.84 -7.48
C LEU A 10 -4.48 -27.56 -6.77
N LEU A 11 -3.43 -27.67 -5.94
CA LEU A 11 -2.85 -26.52 -5.25
C LEU A 11 -2.17 -25.54 -6.24
N ALA A 12 -1.46 -26.05 -7.24
CA ALA A 12 -0.85 -25.24 -8.29
C ALA A 12 -1.90 -24.50 -9.14
N LEU A 13 -3.03 -25.13 -9.45
CA LEU A 13 -4.12 -24.51 -10.20
C LEU A 13 -4.84 -23.44 -9.38
N ALA A 14 -5.05 -23.69 -8.09
CA ALA A 14 -5.64 -22.72 -7.17
C ALA A 14 -4.77 -21.46 -7.00
N LEU A 15 -3.44 -21.64 -6.95
CA LEU A 15 -2.48 -20.53 -6.84
C LEU A 15 -2.39 -19.69 -8.13
N ALA A 16 -2.52 -20.35 -9.30
CA ALA A 16 -2.55 -19.66 -10.59
C ALA A 16 -3.83 -18.82 -10.77
N LEU A 17 -4.98 -19.33 -10.32
CA LEU A 17 -6.25 -18.59 -10.38
C LEU A 17 -6.24 -17.36 -9.45
N THR A 18 -5.68 -17.48 -8.25
CA THR A 18 -5.61 -16.36 -7.30
C THR A 18 -4.66 -15.25 -7.77
N ALA A 19 -3.54 -15.60 -8.41
CA ALA A 19 -2.62 -14.62 -8.99
C ALA A 19 -3.26 -13.80 -10.13
N ALA A 20 -4.07 -14.44 -10.99
CA ALA A 20 -4.78 -13.76 -12.06
C ALA A 20 -5.82 -12.75 -11.53
N THR A 21 -6.55 -13.10 -10.46
CA THR A 21 -7.53 -12.20 -9.85
C THR A 21 -6.89 -11.00 -9.13
N ALA A 22 -5.72 -11.18 -8.50
CA ALA A 22 -5.00 -10.08 -7.84
C ALA A 22 -4.44 -9.06 -8.85
N ALA A 23 -3.97 -9.53 -10.00
CA ALA A 23 -3.50 -8.67 -11.09
C ALA A 23 -4.63 -7.82 -11.69
N GLN A 24 -5.86 -8.36 -11.75
CA GLN A 24 -7.02 -7.63 -12.26
C GLN A 24 -7.49 -6.51 -11.31
N ALA A 25 -7.38 -6.70 -10.00
CA ALA A 25 -7.81 -5.73 -8.99
C ALA A 25 -6.98 -4.43 -8.99
N GLY A 26 -5.67 -4.51 -9.27
CA GLY A 26 -4.81 -3.33 -9.33
C GLY A 26 -5.07 -2.41 -10.54
N SER A 27 -5.55 -2.98 -11.64
CA SER A 27 -5.94 -2.22 -12.84
C SER A 27 -7.34 -1.61 -12.74
N ALA A 28 -8.21 -2.17 -11.88
CA ALA A 28 -9.59 -1.72 -11.71
C ALA A 28 -9.74 -0.33 -11.04
N LEU A 29 -8.67 0.19 -10.43
CA LEU A 29 -8.66 1.49 -9.75
C LEU A 29 -8.00 2.61 -10.57
N ARG A 30 -7.60 2.36 -11.82
CA ARG A 30 -6.99 3.36 -12.70
C ARG A 30 -7.89 3.62 -13.90
N VAL A 31 -8.07 4.90 -14.23
CA VAL A 31 -8.81 5.34 -15.42
C VAL A 31 -7.93 6.27 -16.25
N VAL A 32 -8.06 6.15 -17.58
CA VAL A 32 -7.36 7.00 -18.55
C VAL A 32 -8.43 7.73 -19.35
N ARG A 33 -8.21 9.02 -19.59
CA ARG A 33 -9.07 9.80 -20.47
C ARG A 33 -8.68 9.54 -21.91
N ASP A 34 -9.64 9.09 -22.73
CA ASP A 34 -9.40 8.85 -24.14
C ASP A 34 -9.09 10.19 -24.86
N PRO A 35 -7.98 10.28 -25.61
CA PRO A 35 -7.58 11.53 -26.25
C PRO A 35 -8.47 11.91 -27.44
N VAL A 36 -9.23 10.97 -28.01
CA VAL A 36 -10.10 11.19 -29.16
C VAL A 36 -11.52 11.52 -28.69
N THR A 37 -12.08 10.72 -27.78
CA THR A 37 -13.48 10.89 -27.33
C THR A 37 -13.61 11.74 -26.05
N GLY A 38 -12.54 11.86 -25.27
CA GLY A 38 -12.57 12.55 -23.96
C GLY A 38 -13.26 11.76 -22.86
N GLU A 39 -13.70 10.53 -23.12
CA GLU A 39 -14.37 9.67 -22.15
C GLU A 39 -13.37 9.00 -21.21
N LEU A 40 -13.84 8.62 -20.02
CA LEU A 40 -13.04 7.86 -19.07
C LEU A 40 -13.15 6.37 -19.39
N ARG A 41 -12.02 5.75 -19.69
CA ARG A 41 -11.92 4.31 -19.95
C ARG A 41 -10.87 3.65 -19.06
N GLY A 42 -10.89 2.33 -19.01
CA GLY A 42 -9.79 1.57 -18.42
C GLY A 42 -8.48 1.76 -19.20
N PRO A 43 -7.32 1.63 -18.55
CA PRO A 43 -6.02 1.66 -19.21
C PRO A 43 -5.85 0.46 -20.15
N THR A 44 -5.21 0.69 -21.29
CA THR A 44 -4.69 -0.36 -22.16
C THR A 44 -3.52 -1.08 -21.48
N ALA A 45 -3.13 -2.26 -21.99
CA ALA A 45 -2.00 -3.01 -21.44
C ALA A 45 -0.68 -2.22 -21.45
N ALA A 46 -0.44 -1.42 -22.49
CA ALA A 46 0.75 -0.58 -22.61
C ALA A 46 0.75 0.55 -21.57
N GLU A 47 -0.40 1.21 -21.38
CA GLU A 47 -0.57 2.26 -20.36
C GLU A 47 -0.43 1.69 -18.95
N ALA A 48 -1.02 0.52 -18.68
CA ALA A 48 -0.89 -0.16 -17.38
C ALA A 48 0.57 -0.52 -17.06
N ALA A 49 1.32 -1.02 -18.04
CA ALA A 49 2.75 -1.29 -17.89
C ALA A 49 3.56 0.00 -17.65
N ALA A 50 3.22 1.09 -18.33
CA ALA A 50 3.85 2.39 -18.12
C ALA A 50 3.62 2.92 -16.71
N PHE A 51 2.39 2.81 -16.18
CA PHE A 51 2.08 3.17 -14.80
C PHE A 51 2.88 2.33 -13.79
N ALA A 52 2.93 1.01 -13.98
CA ALA A 52 3.70 0.13 -13.10
C ALA A 52 5.19 0.49 -13.08
N LYS A 53 5.76 0.81 -14.25
CA LYS A 53 7.16 1.25 -14.37
C LYS A 53 7.39 2.60 -13.68
N ALA A 54 6.51 3.57 -13.89
CA ALA A 54 6.60 4.89 -13.26
C ALA A 54 6.54 4.78 -11.73
N GLU A 55 5.62 3.97 -11.19
CA GLU A 55 5.55 3.73 -9.75
C GLU A 55 6.80 3.06 -9.19
N ALA A 56 7.38 2.08 -9.90
CA ALA A 56 8.62 1.45 -9.48
C ALA A 56 9.78 2.45 -9.41
N GLN A 57 9.86 3.37 -10.38
CA GLN A 57 10.84 4.45 -10.39
C GLN A 57 10.62 5.42 -9.23
N LEU A 58 9.38 5.83 -8.97
CA LEU A 58 9.03 6.71 -7.85
C LEU A 58 9.40 6.09 -6.49
N ARG A 59 9.11 4.79 -6.30
CA ARG A 59 9.50 4.02 -5.10
C ARG A 59 11.03 3.91 -4.94
N ALA A 60 11.76 3.75 -6.05
CA ALA A 60 13.21 3.71 -6.01
C ALA A 60 13.83 5.07 -5.65
N SER A 61 13.29 6.17 -6.18
CA SER A 61 13.77 7.53 -5.89
C SER A 61 13.44 8.02 -4.48
N SER A 62 12.29 7.64 -3.93
CA SER A 62 11.88 7.99 -2.56
C SER A 62 12.74 7.29 -1.50
N ARG A 63 13.33 6.13 -1.84
CA ARG A 63 14.29 5.44 -0.95
C ARG A 63 15.68 6.09 -0.92
N ALA A 64 16.05 6.86 -1.95
CA ALA A 64 17.41 7.39 -2.13
C ALA A 64 17.63 8.78 -1.50
N LYS A 65 16.56 9.50 -1.16
CA LYS A 65 16.60 10.75 -0.40
C LYS A 65 15.33 10.81 0.42
N ALA A 66 15.42 10.49 1.71
CA ALA A 66 14.45 11.02 2.65
C ALA A 66 14.63 12.55 2.63
N PRO A 67 13.68 13.34 2.10
CA PRO A 67 13.74 14.77 2.34
C PRO A 67 13.70 15.00 3.86
N ALA A 68 14.44 15.98 4.36
CA ALA A 68 14.23 16.46 5.71
C ALA A 68 12.75 16.82 5.87
N LYS A 69 12.10 16.40 6.97
CA LYS A 69 10.67 16.64 7.28
C LYS A 69 10.22 18.00 6.75
N SER A 70 9.63 18.01 5.56
CA SER A 70 8.99 19.18 4.99
C SER A 70 7.53 19.00 5.30
N GLY A 71 6.98 19.82 6.20
CA GLY A 71 5.54 19.80 6.44
C GLY A 71 4.76 20.15 5.17
N PRO A 72 3.42 20.11 5.25
CA PRO A 72 2.55 20.40 4.10
C PRO A 72 2.92 21.74 3.47
N THR A 73 3.10 21.74 2.15
CA THR A 73 3.46 22.96 1.41
C THR A 73 2.29 23.40 0.55
N GLU A 74 1.81 24.62 0.77
CA GLU A 74 0.77 25.23 -0.05
C GLU A 74 1.33 25.73 -1.38
N ILE A 75 0.65 25.43 -2.48
CA ILE A 75 0.91 25.89 -3.84
C ILE A 75 -0.28 26.73 -4.27
N ARG A 76 -0.04 28.01 -4.57
CA ARG A 76 -1.05 28.92 -5.12
C ARG A 76 -0.85 29.08 -6.62
N TYR A 77 -1.94 28.89 -7.37
CA TYR A 77 -1.95 29.05 -8.82
C TYR A 77 -2.46 30.43 -9.22
N ALA A 78 -2.13 30.86 -10.44
CA ALA A 78 -2.49 32.18 -10.97
C ALA A 78 -4.01 32.36 -11.17
N ASP A 79 -4.76 31.27 -11.28
CA ASP A 79 -6.23 31.25 -11.37
C ASP A 79 -6.92 31.36 -10.00
N GLY A 80 -6.15 31.44 -8.90
CA GLY A 80 -6.66 31.49 -7.53
C GLY A 80 -6.86 30.14 -6.87
N THR A 81 -6.58 29.02 -7.57
CA THR A 81 -6.63 27.68 -6.99
C THR A 81 -5.51 27.50 -5.96
N VAL A 82 -5.79 26.72 -4.91
CA VAL A 82 -4.83 26.38 -3.86
C VAL A 82 -4.72 24.86 -3.76
N GLU A 83 -3.50 24.33 -3.89
CA GLU A 83 -3.18 22.92 -3.68
C GLU A 83 -2.26 22.77 -2.47
N THR A 84 -2.48 21.76 -1.64
CA THR A 84 -1.54 21.41 -0.58
C THR A 84 -0.78 20.17 -0.99
N LYS A 85 0.53 20.32 -1.20
CA LYS A 85 1.42 19.19 -1.46
C LYS A 85 1.67 18.44 -0.16
N LEU A 86 1.20 17.20 -0.13
CA LEU A 86 1.46 16.24 0.94
C LEU A 86 2.56 15.27 0.51
N THR A 87 3.41 14.92 1.46
CA THR A 87 4.47 13.91 1.30
C THR A 87 4.13 12.66 2.11
N GLU A 88 4.92 11.59 1.95
CA GLU A 88 4.73 10.36 2.72
C GLU A 88 4.81 10.61 4.24
N ASP A 89 5.57 11.62 4.68
CA ASP A 89 5.69 11.99 6.09
C ASP A 89 4.41 12.61 6.66
N ASP A 90 3.53 13.13 5.80
CA ASP A 90 2.21 13.67 6.17
C ASP A 90 1.13 12.59 6.19
N MET A 91 1.46 11.35 5.79
CA MET A 91 0.52 10.24 5.77
C MET A 91 0.42 9.51 7.11
N MET A 92 -0.79 9.08 7.44
CA MET A 92 -1.08 8.13 8.50
C MET A 92 -1.20 6.72 7.90
N PHE A 93 -0.55 5.75 8.53
CA PHE A 93 -0.56 4.35 8.12
C PHE A 93 -1.35 3.54 9.14
N SER A 94 -2.26 2.70 8.65
CA SER A 94 -2.87 1.65 9.49
C SER A 94 -1.94 0.45 9.50
N VAL A 95 -1.48 0.06 10.69
CA VAL A 95 -0.65 -1.11 10.92
C VAL A 95 -1.46 -2.16 11.68
N VAL A 96 -1.15 -3.43 11.40
CA VAL A 96 -1.76 -4.56 12.10
C VAL A 96 -0.66 -5.34 12.80
N SER A 97 -0.86 -5.64 14.08
CA SER A 97 -0.04 -6.60 14.83
C SER A 97 -0.90 -7.75 15.31
N GLU A 98 -0.27 -8.91 15.48
CA GLU A 98 -0.88 -10.05 16.15
C GLU A 98 -0.35 -10.11 17.58
N ASP A 99 -1.23 -10.32 18.57
CA ASP A 99 -0.81 -10.59 19.94
C ASP A 99 -0.42 -12.05 20.17
N ALA A 100 0.00 -12.39 21.40
CA ALA A 100 0.43 -13.74 21.73
C ALA A 100 -0.72 -14.78 21.64
N GLU A 101 -1.96 -14.31 21.70
CA GLU A 101 -3.19 -15.08 21.62
C GLU A 101 -3.72 -15.19 20.18
N GLY A 102 -3.03 -14.61 19.18
CA GLY A 102 -3.42 -14.65 17.78
C GLY A 102 -4.49 -13.63 17.40
N LYS A 103 -4.77 -12.63 18.24
CA LYS A 103 -5.72 -11.55 17.92
C LYS A 103 -5.02 -10.43 17.16
N LEU A 104 -5.74 -9.87 16.20
CA LEU A 104 -5.28 -8.72 15.42
C LEU A 104 -5.58 -7.41 16.14
N ASN A 105 -4.55 -6.62 16.37
CA ASN A 105 -4.60 -5.25 16.88
C ASN A 105 -4.31 -4.28 15.74
N PHE A 106 -5.12 -3.24 15.62
CA PHE A 106 -5.06 -2.24 14.55
C PHE A 106 -4.68 -0.90 15.16
N ASP A 107 -3.58 -0.30 14.67
CA ASP A 107 -3.11 1.01 15.12
C ASP A 107 -2.92 1.94 13.94
N CYS A 108 -3.15 3.24 14.15
CA CYS A 108 -2.87 4.27 13.17
C CYS A 108 -1.61 5.04 13.58
N LEU A 109 -0.54 4.91 12.81
CA LEU A 109 0.76 5.50 13.12
C LEU A 109 1.19 6.48 12.01
N PRO A 110 1.82 7.61 12.35
CA PRO A 110 2.50 8.45 11.37
C PRO A 110 3.64 7.68 10.71
N ALA A 111 4.00 8.09 9.50
CA ALA A 111 4.95 7.40 8.62
C ALA A 111 6.26 6.94 9.29
N GLU A 112 6.86 7.78 10.13
CA GLU A 112 8.12 7.48 10.82
C GLU A 112 7.97 6.34 11.83
N GLN A 113 6.86 6.31 12.57
CA GLN A 113 6.55 5.27 13.54
C GLN A 113 6.11 3.98 12.84
N ALA A 114 5.32 4.07 11.77
CA ALA A 114 4.91 2.92 10.97
C ALA A 114 6.11 2.20 10.33
N ARG A 115 7.09 2.96 9.80
CA ARG A 115 8.33 2.39 9.25
C ARG A 115 9.15 1.64 10.29
N LYS A 116 9.23 2.17 11.52
CA LYS A 116 9.88 1.47 12.64
C LYS A 116 9.08 0.23 13.06
N PHE A 117 7.75 0.33 13.09
CA PHE A 117 6.87 -0.77 13.48
C PHE A 117 7.07 -2.00 12.58
N VAL A 118 7.11 -1.83 11.26
CA VAL A 118 7.28 -2.96 10.32
C VAL A 118 8.73 -3.49 10.25
N GLN A 119 9.71 -2.68 10.65
CA GLN A 119 11.13 -3.08 10.69
C GLN A 119 11.53 -3.68 12.04
N ALA A 120 10.75 -3.42 13.09
CA ALA A 120 10.96 -4.05 14.38
C ALA A 120 10.75 -5.56 14.22
N LYS A 121 11.77 -6.35 14.54
CA LYS A 121 11.62 -7.79 14.73
C LYS A 121 10.57 -7.98 15.81
N ALA A 122 9.50 -8.74 15.51
CA ALA A 122 8.37 -8.97 16.41
C ALA A 122 8.87 -9.12 17.85
N PRO A 123 8.50 -8.21 18.77
CA PRO A 123 8.98 -8.32 20.14
C PRO A 123 8.44 -9.62 20.72
N ALA A 124 9.33 -10.43 21.30
CA ALA A 124 8.90 -11.52 22.16
C ALA A 124 8.00 -10.92 23.26
N SER A 125 6.77 -11.41 23.32
CA SER A 125 5.71 -11.08 24.28
C SER A 125 6.24 -10.43 25.56
N ASN A 126 6.05 -9.12 25.69
CA ASN A 126 6.11 -8.46 26.98
C ASN A 126 4.69 -8.02 27.33
N THR A 127 4.06 -8.82 28.19
CA THR A 127 2.82 -8.51 28.87
C THR A 127 2.99 -7.16 29.57
N LYS A 128 2.29 -6.11 29.11
CA LYS A 128 2.12 -4.89 29.90
C LYS A 128 0.65 -4.46 29.95
N ALA A 129 0.16 -4.54 31.18
CA ALA A 129 -1.06 -4.04 31.79
C ALA A 129 -1.87 -2.99 31.03
N LYS A 130 -3.19 -3.27 30.95
CA LYS A 130 -4.27 -2.28 30.76
C LYS A 130 -4.03 -1.05 31.65
N ALA A 131 -3.86 0.12 31.04
CA ALA A 131 -4.20 1.38 31.67
C ALA A 131 -5.61 1.78 31.18
N SER A 132 -6.59 1.64 32.05
CA SER A 132 -7.96 2.12 31.87
C SER A 132 -7.97 3.64 31.70
N HIS A 133 -8.52 4.14 30.60
CA HIS A 133 -8.95 5.53 30.49
C HIS A 133 -10.29 5.66 31.22
N ALA A 134 -10.28 6.31 32.38
CA ALA A 134 -11.49 6.82 33.03
C ALA A 134 -11.86 8.15 32.37
N HIS A 135 -13.13 8.27 31.98
CA HIS A 135 -13.76 9.53 31.56
C HIS A 135 -14.13 10.37 32.78
#